data_AF-A0A4P7WCM0-F1
#
_entry.id   AF-A0A4P7WCM0-F1
#
_cell.length_a   1.000
_cell.length_b   1.000
_cell.length_c   1.000
_cell.angle_alpha   90.00
_cell.angle_beta   90.00
_cell.angle_gamma   90.00
#
_symmetry.space_group_name_H-M   'P 1'
#
loop_
_entity.id
_entity.type
_entity.pdbx_description
1 polymer ?
#
loop_
_entity_poly.entity_id
_entity_poly.type
_entity_poly.pdbx_seq_one_letter_code
_entity_poly.pdbx_strand_id
1 'polypeptide(L)'
;MKLFITSLLSLSAFALAGCQSGIINHTTHAERVIKAQKATQFLEKRYQQLKIEENTVANFKCPQLNRADKKAEKIIEHLKENSRHPRAGQSAFHVPTALNLKNAERTLDRLSTEIEKCQASPHLKHTAFKADK
;
A
#
# COMPACT_ATOMS: atom_id res chain seq x y z
N MET A 1 42.49 -20.99 -57.15
CA MET A 1 43.39 -19.93 -56.67
C MET A 1 42.55 -18.75 -56.20
N LYS A 2 42.97 -18.11 -55.11
CA LYS A 2 42.28 -17.10 -54.32
C LYS A 2 41.84 -15.88 -55.14
N LEU A 3 40.59 -15.44 -54.99
CA LEU A 3 40.17 -14.07 -55.24
C LEU A 3 40.08 -13.37 -53.89
N PHE A 4 40.96 -12.39 -53.68
CA PHE A 4 41.01 -11.56 -52.49
C PHE A 4 39.91 -10.51 -52.52
N ILE A 5 39.13 -10.48 -51.45
CA ILE A 5 38.17 -9.44 -51.08
C ILE A 5 38.98 -8.20 -50.71
N THR A 6 38.60 -7.03 -51.22
CA THR A 6 38.56 -5.75 -50.48
C THR A 6 38.15 -4.62 -51.42
N SER A 7 36.91 -4.13 -51.26
CA SER A 7 36.70 -2.70 -51.43
C SER A 7 35.47 -2.26 -50.63
N LEU A 8 35.80 -1.68 -49.49
CA LEU A 8 35.12 -0.64 -48.72
C LEU A 8 33.59 -0.68 -48.59
N LEU A 9 33.18 -1.08 -47.38
CA LEU A 9 32.02 -0.55 -46.67
C LEU A 9 31.95 0.99 -46.82
N SER A 10 30.83 1.49 -47.34
CA SER A 10 30.29 2.79 -46.95
C SER A 10 28.94 2.56 -46.27
N LEU A 11 28.98 2.26 -44.97
CA LEU A 11 27.82 2.41 -44.09
C LEU A 11 27.86 3.82 -43.49
N SER A 12 27.15 4.75 -44.09
CA SER A 12 26.75 5.99 -43.43
C SER A 12 25.24 5.96 -43.21
N ALA A 13 24.79 4.99 -42.40
CA ALA A 13 23.51 5.12 -41.72
C ALA A 13 23.77 5.99 -40.49
N PHE A 14 23.56 7.30 -40.62
CA PHE A 14 23.32 8.14 -39.45
C PHE A 14 22.01 7.66 -38.83
N ALA A 15 22.11 6.66 -37.97
CA ALA A 15 21.07 6.34 -37.02
C ALA A 15 21.01 7.55 -36.08
N LEU A 16 20.08 8.47 -36.37
CA LEU A 16 19.48 9.34 -35.38
C LEU A 16 18.79 8.43 -34.36
N ALA A 17 19.58 7.82 -33.49
CA ALA A 17 19.12 7.36 -32.19
C ALA A 17 18.83 8.62 -31.38
N GLY A 18 17.77 9.33 -31.77
CA GLY A 18 17.09 10.20 -30.85
C GLY A 18 16.71 9.31 -29.69
N CYS A 19 17.31 9.54 -28.53
CA CYS A 19 16.71 9.12 -27.28
C CYS A 19 15.32 9.75 -27.28
N GLN A 20 14.33 8.97 -27.70
CA GLN A 20 12.94 9.28 -27.43
C GLN A 20 12.88 9.25 -25.91
N SER A 21 13.11 10.41 -25.29
CA SER A 21 12.88 10.63 -23.88
C SER A 21 11.47 10.12 -23.66
N GLY A 22 11.34 8.93 -23.06
CA GLY A 22 10.05 8.30 -22.84
C GLY A 22 9.15 9.37 -22.25
N ILE A 23 8.00 9.60 -22.88
CA ILE A 23 7.07 10.65 -22.47
C ILE A 23 6.90 10.50 -20.96
N ILE A 24 7.45 11.44 -20.19
CA ILE A 24 7.22 11.49 -18.76
C ILE A 24 5.76 11.92 -18.65
N ASN A 25 4.86 10.94 -18.55
CA ASN A 25 3.45 11.21 -18.30
C ASN A 25 3.35 11.87 -16.93
N HIS A 26 3.35 13.20 -16.93
CA HIS A 26 3.12 13.98 -15.74
C HIS A 26 1.68 13.73 -15.29
N THR A 27 1.50 12.94 -14.23
CA THR A 27 0.19 12.73 -13.63
C THR A 27 -0.35 14.07 -13.14
N THR A 28 -1.55 14.43 -13.59
CA THR A 28 -2.18 15.68 -13.19
C THR A 28 -2.46 15.71 -11.69
N HIS A 29 -2.66 16.90 -11.11
CA HIS A 29 -3.07 16.99 -9.71
C HIS A 29 -4.37 16.23 -9.43
N ALA A 30 -5.37 16.37 -10.32
CA ALA A 30 -6.64 15.67 -10.21
C ALA A 30 -6.47 14.14 -10.18
N GLU A 31 -5.60 13.59 -11.03
CA GLU A 31 -5.29 12.15 -10.99
C GLU A 31 -4.63 11.74 -9.68
N ARG A 32 -3.72 12.56 -9.13
CA ARG A 32 -3.07 12.26 -7.84
C ARG A 32 -4.08 12.27 -6.70
N VAL A 33 -5.03 13.22 -6.70
CA VAL A 33 -6.14 13.26 -5.74
C VAL A 33 -6.99 11.99 -5.83
N ILE A 34 -7.45 11.64 -7.03
CA ILE A 34 -8.29 10.45 -7.25
C ILE A 34 -7.56 9.17 -6.81
N LYS A 35 -6.28 9.03 -7.19
CA LYS A 35 -5.46 7.87 -6.80
C LYS A 35 -5.31 7.78 -5.28
N ALA A 36 -5.00 8.90 -4.61
CA ALA A 36 -4.86 8.92 -3.16
C ALA A 36 -6.20 8.62 -2.44
N GLN A 37 -7.32 9.18 -2.91
CA GLN A 37 -8.65 8.88 -2.36
C GLN A 37 -9.00 7.39 -2.49
N LYS A 38 -8.78 6.79 -3.67
CA LYS A 38 -9.00 5.35 -3.87
C LYS A 38 -8.12 4.51 -2.96
N ALA A 39 -6.84 4.88 -2.81
CA ALA A 39 -5.93 4.17 -1.91
C ALA A 39 -6.37 4.28 -0.45
N THR A 40 -6.76 5.47 0.02
CA THR A 40 -7.29 5.66 1.38
C THR A 40 -8.55 4.84 1.61
N GLN A 41 -9.49 4.81 0.65
CA GLN A 41 -10.70 3.98 0.76
C GLN A 41 -10.39 2.48 0.83
N PHE A 42 -9.42 2.02 0.04
CA PHE A 42 -8.97 0.63 0.09
C PHE A 42 -8.39 0.28 1.47
N LEU A 43 -7.51 1.13 2.00
CA LEU A 43 -6.89 0.95 3.31
C LEU A 43 -7.92 1.00 4.45
N GLU A 44 -8.92 1.89 4.34
CA GLU A 44 -10.04 1.96 5.29
C GLU A 44 -10.84 0.65 5.29
N LYS A 45 -11.21 0.13 4.11
CA LYS A 45 -11.93 -1.15 4.01
C LYS A 45 -11.12 -2.29 4.61
N ARG A 46 -9.82 -2.34 4.33
CA ARG A 46 -8.92 -3.34 4.90
C ARG A 46 -8.87 -3.24 6.42
N TYR A 47 -8.78 -2.03 6.98
CA TYR A 47 -8.82 -1.82 8.43
C TYR A 47 -10.15 -2.33 9.03
N GLN A 48 -11.29 -2.03 8.41
CA GLN A 48 -12.59 -2.54 8.87
C GLN A 48 -12.67 -4.07 8.86
N GLN A 49 -12.08 -4.73 7.86
CA GLN A 49 -11.97 -6.19 7.83
C GLN A 49 -11.14 -6.73 9.01
N LEU A 50 -9.98 -6.11 9.27
CA LEU A 50 -9.14 -6.49 10.41
C LEU A 50 -9.84 -6.26 11.76
N LYS A 51 -10.71 -5.25 11.88
CA LYS A 51 -11.55 -5.06 13.09
C LYS A 51 -12.55 -6.20 13.30
N ILE A 52 -13.12 -6.73 12.22
CA ILE A 52 -14.01 -7.89 12.29
C ILE A 52 -13.22 -9.12 12.76
N GLU A 53 -12.01 -9.32 12.25
CA GLU A 53 -11.12 -10.40 12.67
C GLU A 53 -10.65 -10.24 14.12
N GLU A 54 -10.33 -9.02 14.55
CA GLU A 54 -9.96 -8.71 15.94
C GLU A 54 -11.07 -9.09 16.92
N ASN A 55 -12.35 -8.88 16.56
CA ASN A 55 -13.49 -9.27 17.40
C ASN A 55 -13.52 -10.78 17.69
N THR A 56 -13.04 -11.61 16.77
CA THR A 56 -12.96 -13.07 16.98
C THR A 56 -11.98 -13.44 18.10
N VAL A 57 -11.03 -12.54 18.39
CA VAL A 57 -10.03 -12.72 19.43
C VAL A 57 -10.15 -11.74 20.60
N ALA A 58 -11.22 -10.95 20.67
CA ALA A 58 -11.42 -9.93 21.72
C ALA A 58 -11.43 -10.49 23.14
N ASN A 59 -11.82 -11.76 23.31
CA ASN A 59 -11.83 -12.44 24.61
C ASN A 59 -10.43 -12.90 25.06
N PHE A 60 -9.43 -12.88 24.18
CA PHE A 60 -8.05 -13.22 24.53
C PHE A 60 -7.29 -11.97 24.96
N LYS A 61 -6.53 -12.09 26.05
CA LYS A 61 -5.66 -11.00 26.51
C LYS A 61 -4.46 -10.87 25.57
N CYS A 62 -4.61 -10.11 24.50
CA CYS A 62 -3.56 -9.83 23.51
C CYS A 62 -3.10 -8.35 23.59
N PRO A 63 -2.18 -8.00 24.51
CA PRO A 63 -1.78 -6.60 24.74
C PRO A 63 -1.06 -5.96 23.54
N GLN A 64 -0.37 -6.75 22.71
CA GLN A 64 0.29 -6.25 21.49
C GLN A 64 -0.72 -5.90 20.39
N LEU A 65 -1.84 -6.62 20.33
CA LEU A 65 -2.93 -6.40 19.39
C LEU A 65 -3.58 -5.03 19.60
N ASN A 66 -3.95 -4.70 20.84
CA ASN A 66 -4.53 -3.38 21.18
C ASN A 66 -3.59 -2.21 20.82
N ARG A 67 -2.27 -2.37 21.03
CA ARG A 67 -1.29 -1.35 20.63
C ARG A 67 -1.20 -1.20 19.10
N ALA A 68 -1.28 -2.31 18.37
CA ALA A 68 -1.28 -2.29 16.91
C ALA A 68 -2.57 -1.67 16.37
N ASP A 69 -3.72 -2.00 16.96
CA ASP A 69 -5.04 -1.47 16.60
C ASP A 69 -5.09 0.06 16.77
N LYS A 70 -4.75 0.58 17.95
CA LYS A 70 -4.70 2.04 18.18
C LYS A 70 -3.80 2.78 17.19
N LYS A 71 -2.70 2.15 16.76
CA LYS A 71 -1.79 2.74 15.76
C LYS A 71 -2.41 2.71 14.35
N ALA A 72 -3.10 1.63 14.01
CA ALA A 72 -3.84 1.48 12.77
C ALA A 72 -5.00 2.48 12.69
N GLU A 73 -5.77 2.64 13.76
CA GLU A 73 -6.83 3.63 13.88
C GLU A 73 -6.31 5.03 13.58
N LYS A 74 -5.28 5.46 14.32
CA LYS A 74 -4.70 6.80 14.17
C LYS A 74 -4.20 7.10 12.75
N ILE A 75 -3.57 6.12 12.08
CA ILE A 75 -3.04 6.35 10.73
C ILE A 75 -4.16 6.41 9.69
N ILE A 76 -5.23 5.60 9.87
CA ILE A 76 -6.39 5.62 8.98
C ILE A 76 -7.20 6.92 9.17
N GLU A 77 -7.41 7.37 10.41
CA GLU A 77 -8.04 8.66 10.70
C GLU A 77 -7.26 9.82 10.07
N HIS A 78 -5.93 9.81 10.21
CA HIS A 78 -5.08 10.82 9.60
C HIS A 78 -5.21 10.84 8.07
N LEU A 79 -5.25 9.67 7.41
CA LEU A 79 -5.48 9.60 5.97
C LEU A 79 -6.87 10.11 5.57
N LYS A 80 -7.90 9.82 6.39
CA LYS A 80 -9.27 10.29 6.16
C LYS A 80 -9.37 11.81 6.28
N GLU A 81 -8.78 12.40 7.32
CA GLU A 81 -8.79 13.86 7.53
C GLU A 81 -8.13 14.58 6.33
N ASN A 82 -6.95 14.10 5.91
CA ASN A 82 -6.26 14.64 4.74
C ASN A 82 -7.01 14.42 3.42
N SER A 83 -7.85 13.39 3.33
CA SER A 83 -8.63 13.11 2.11
C SER A 83 -9.94 13.89 2.01
N ARG A 84 -10.45 14.45 3.12
CA ARG A 84 -11.81 15.02 3.20
C ARG A 84 -11.88 16.52 2.94
N HIS A 85 -10.95 17.34 3.42
CA HIS A 85 -11.04 18.79 3.23
C HIS A 85 -9.68 19.50 3.17
N PRO A 86 -9.38 20.33 2.15
CA PRO A 86 -8.50 21.47 2.36
C PRO A 86 -9.23 22.45 3.29
N ARG A 87 -8.68 22.73 4.48
CA ARG A 87 -9.26 23.74 5.38
C ARG A 87 -9.24 25.11 4.70
N ALA A 88 -10.19 25.99 5.02
CA ALA A 88 -10.17 27.37 4.53
C ALA A 88 -8.83 28.04 4.89
N GLY A 89 -8.10 28.54 3.89
CA GLY A 89 -6.76 29.13 4.05
C GLY A 89 -5.58 28.14 4.00
N GLN A 90 -5.82 26.83 3.91
CA GLN A 90 -4.78 25.86 3.56
C GLN A 90 -4.72 25.70 2.03
N SER A 91 -3.51 25.61 1.47
CA SER A 91 -3.36 25.29 0.04
C SER A 91 -4.16 24.01 -0.26
N ALA A 92 -4.86 23.97 -1.40
CA ALA A 92 -5.79 22.91 -1.82
C ALA A 92 -5.19 21.48 -1.99
N PHE A 93 -4.06 21.16 -1.34
CA PHE A 93 -3.11 20.15 -1.79
C PHE A 93 -2.56 19.21 -0.70
N HIS A 94 -3.29 18.91 0.38
CA HIS A 94 -2.91 17.79 1.25
C HIS A 94 -3.41 16.45 0.69
N VAL A 95 -2.89 16.10 -0.49
CA VAL A 95 -2.98 14.75 -1.03
C VAL A 95 -2.06 13.85 -0.21
N PRO A 96 -2.56 12.75 0.39
CA PRO A 96 -1.70 11.77 1.04
C PRO A 96 -0.55 11.36 0.13
N THR A 97 0.68 11.48 0.64
CA THR A 97 1.87 11.10 -0.12
C THR A 97 1.96 9.58 -0.26
N ALA A 98 2.74 9.10 -1.24
CA ALA A 98 3.03 7.68 -1.35
C ALA A 98 3.66 7.10 -0.06
N LEU A 99 4.44 7.90 0.67
CA LEU A 99 5.00 7.51 1.97
C LEU A 99 3.91 7.34 3.03
N ASN A 100 2.92 8.24 3.08
CA ASN A 100 1.78 8.13 4.00
C ASN A 100 1.00 6.84 3.75
N LEU A 101 0.72 6.52 2.48
CA LEU A 101 0.01 5.31 2.09
C LEU A 101 0.81 4.05 2.46
N LYS A 102 2.11 4.01 2.14
CA LYS A 102 2.99 2.87 2.49
C LYS A 102 3.13 2.67 4.01
N ASN A 103 3.14 3.75 4.79
CA ASN A 103 3.18 3.65 6.25
C ASN A 103 1.87 3.09 6.82
N ALA A 104 0.73 3.43 6.22
CA ALA A 104 -0.56 2.87 6.59
C ALA A 104 -0.63 1.38 6.23
N GLU A 105 -0.20 0.98 5.02
CA GLU A 105 -0.10 -0.42 4.61
C GLU A 105 0.68 -1.26 5.62
N ARG A 106 1.92 -0.84 5.95
CA ARG A 106 2.77 -1.52 6.93
C ARG A 106 2.14 -1.60 8.32
N THR A 107 1.38 -0.58 8.70
CA THR A 107 0.68 -0.56 9.99
C THR A 107 -0.46 -1.58 10.01
N LEU A 108 -1.21 -1.69 8.92
CA LEU A 108 -2.25 -2.72 8.75
C LEU A 108 -1.66 -4.13 8.64
N ASP A 109 -0.52 -4.30 7.96
CA ASP A 109 0.20 -5.58 7.90
C ASP A 109 0.59 -6.03 9.32
N ARG A 110 1.11 -5.10 10.13
CA ARG A 110 1.44 -5.40 11.52
C ARG A 110 0.21 -5.75 12.35
N LEU A 111 -0.90 -5.05 12.18
CA LEU A 111 -2.16 -5.39 12.86
C LEU A 111 -2.61 -6.81 12.49
N SER A 112 -2.64 -7.13 11.20
CA SER A 112 -2.95 -8.47 10.69
C SER A 112 -2.04 -9.54 11.30
N THR A 113 -0.73 -9.34 11.33
CA THR A 113 0.22 -10.27 11.97
C THR A 113 -0.06 -10.45 13.47
N GLU A 114 -0.42 -9.39 14.20
CA GLU A 114 -0.73 -9.51 15.63
C GLU A 114 -2.08 -10.20 15.88
N ILE A 115 -3.06 -10.04 14.97
CA ILE A 115 -4.32 -10.83 14.97
C ILE A 115 -3.99 -12.31 14.77
N GLU A 116 -3.22 -12.66 13.75
CA GLU A 116 -2.83 -14.04 13.45
C GLU A 116 -2.08 -14.68 14.63
N LYS A 117 -1.14 -13.96 15.26
CA LYS A 117 -0.44 -14.45 16.45
C LYS A 117 -1.38 -14.66 17.63
N CYS A 118 -2.32 -13.74 17.83
CA CYS A 118 -3.35 -13.87 18.87
C CYS A 118 -4.23 -15.09 18.59
N GLN A 119 -4.61 -15.32 17.34
CA GLN A 119 -5.39 -16.48 16.88
C GLN A 119 -4.65 -17.81 17.02
N ALA A 120 -3.35 -17.83 16.74
CA ALA A 120 -2.50 -19.01 16.85
C ALA A 120 -2.14 -19.39 18.30
N SER A 121 -2.52 -18.55 19.28
CA SER A 121 -2.24 -18.79 20.69
C SER A 121 -2.88 -20.12 21.15
N PRO A 122 -2.15 -20.96 21.92
CA PRO A 122 -2.61 -22.31 22.29
C PRO A 122 -3.95 -22.34 23.05
N HIS A 123 -4.40 -21.21 23.63
CA HIS A 123 -5.71 -21.08 24.25
C HIS A 123 -6.89 -21.25 23.26
N LEU A 124 -6.70 -20.96 21.96
CA LEU A 124 -7.73 -21.13 20.92
C LEU A 124 -7.84 -22.55 20.39
N LYS A 125 -6.77 -23.35 20.47
CA LYS A 125 -6.77 -24.75 20.01
C LYS A 125 -7.66 -25.66 20.88
N HIS A 126 -7.97 -25.24 22.11
CA HIS A 126 -8.77 -26.05 23.04
C HIS A 126 -10.28 -25.80 22.99
N THR A 127 -10.76 -24.66 22.47
CA THR A 127 -12.19 -24.34 22.40
C THR A 127 -12.87 -24.91 21.15
N ALA A 128 -12.12 -25.19 20.08
CA ALA A 128 -12.66 -25.84 18.88
C ALA A 128 -12.85 -27.37 19.03
N PHE A 129 -12.37 -27.99 20.12
CA PHE A 129 -12.45 -29.44 20.35
C PHE A 129 -13.45 -29.85 21.46
N LYS A 130 -14.24 -28.90 22.00
CA LYS A 130 -15.26 -29.18 23.03
C LYS A 130 -16.70 -28.87 22.56
N ALA A 131 -16.98 -29.06 21.28
CA ALA A 131 -18.33 -29.07 20.75
C ALA A 131 -18.60 -30.44 20.11
N ASP A 132 -18.62 -31.48 20.96
CA ASP A 132 -19.35 -32.75 20.75
C ASP A 132 -18.99 -33.71 21.89
N LYS A 133 -19.85 -33.76 22.91
CA LYS A 133 -19.98 -34.92 23.79
C LYS A 133 -21.41 -35.03 24.30
#